data_AF-A0A5E4P1Y5-F1
#
_entry.id   AF-A0A5E4P1Y5-F1
#
_cell.length_a   1.000
_cell.length_b   1.000
_cell.length_c   1.000
_cell.angle_alpha   90.00
_cell.angle_beta   90.00
_cell.angle_gamma   90.00
#
_symmetry.space_group_name_H-M   'P 1'
#
loop_
_entity.id
_entity.type
_entity.pdbx_description
1 polymer ?
#
loop_
_entity_poly.entity_id
_entity_poly.type
_entity_poly.pdbx_seq_one_letter_code
_entity_poly.pdbx_strand_id
1 'polypeptide(L)' 'MLTDDDDLTVLCPKCRNKTSRSVGWFKENLTFRCDHCPTTLRYDRDLLRLDIDTAGHMPAAIAGAVTVVDEG' A
#
# COMPACT_ATOMS: atom_id res chain seq x y z
N MET A 1 -8.96 -13.03 -5.17
CA MET A 1 -7.52 -13.05 -4.85
C MET A 1 -6.82 -12.24 -5.91
N LEU A 2 -6.02 -11.27 -5.51
CA LEU A 2 -5.21 -10.48 -6.45
C LEU A 2 -3.95 -11.26 -6.85
N THR A 3 -3.57 -11.13 -8.10
CA THR A 3 -2.34 -11.63 -8.71
C THR A 3 -1.25 -10.56 -8.66
N ASP A 4 0.00 -10.91 -9.00
CA ASP A 4 1.12 -9.97 -8.96
C ASP A 4 0.99 -8.80 -9.94
N ASP A 5 0.22 -8.99 -11.01
CA ASP A 5 -0.04 -7.99 -12.05
C ASP A 5 -1.19 -7.03 -11.70
N ASP A 6 -1.98 -7.35 -10.66
CA ASP A 6 -3.07 -6.49 -10.22
C ASP A 6 -2.54 -5.23 -9.54
N ASP A 7 -3.20 -4.10 -9.77
CA ASP A 7 -2.85 -2.84 -9.14
C ASP A 7 -3.48 -2.71 -7.75
N LEU A 8 -2.65 -2.33 -6.78
CA LEU A 8 -3.04 -2.04 -5.42
C LEU A 8 -2.84 -0.55 -5.15
N THR A 9 -3.90 0.10 -4.66
CA THR A 9 -3.90 1.55 -4.43
C THR A 9 -3.86 1.86 -2.95
N VAL A 10 -2.79 2.50 -2.51
CA VAL A 10 -2.53 2.84 -1.11
C VAL A 10 -2.80 4.31 -0.83
N LEU A 11 -3.54 4.61 0.24
CA LEU A 11 -3.76 5.99 0.68
C LEU A 11 -2.61 6.47 1.57
N CYS A 12 -1.98 7.59 1.21
CA CYS A 12 -1.00 8.24 2.07
C CYS A 12 -1.69 8.94 3.25
N PRO A 13 -1.39 8.60 4.51
CA PRO A 13 -1.99 9.24 5.67
C PRO A 13 -1.60 10.72 5.84
N LYS A 14 -0.46 11.16 5.28
CA LYS A 14 0.02 12.54 5.41
C LYS A 14 -0.62 13.51 4.41
N CYS A 15 -0.58 13.18 3.11
CA CYS A 15 -1.10 14.06 2.07
C CYS A 15 -2.49 13.67 1.54
N ARG A 16 -3.04 12.52 1.99
CA ARG A 16 -4.32 11.94 1.54
C ARG A 16 -4.41 11.67 0.03
N ASN A 17 -3.27 11.69 -0.68
CA ASN A 17 -3.20 11.22 -2.06
C ASN A 17 -2.99 9.70 -2.09
N LYS A 18 -3.32 9.12 -3.24
CA LYS A 18 -3.24 7.68 -3.48
C LYS A 18 -1.97 7.36 -4.28
N THR A 19 -1.29 6.29 -3.91
CA THR A 19 -0.17 5.71 -4.66
C THR A 19 -0.58 4.34 -5.15
N SER A 20 -0.58 4.12 -6.46
CA SER A 20 -0.93 2.84 -7.07
C SER A 20 0.31 2.17 -7.62
N ARG A 21 0.51 0.90 -7.29
CA ARG A 21 1.57 0.02 -7.81
C ARG A 21 1.04 -1.41 -7.89
N SER A 22 1.71 -2.27 -8.65
CA SER A 22 1.33 -3.67 -8.74
C SER A 22 1.52 -4.40 -7.39
N VAL A 23 0.71 -5.42 -7.16
CA VAL A 23 0.82 -6.29 -5.99
C VAL A 23 2.20 -6.93 -5.89
N GLY A 24 2.77 -7.37 -7.01
CA GLY A 24 4.13 -7.92 -7.06
C GLY A 24 5.16 -6.91 -6.54
N TRP A 25 5.00 -5.65 -6.92
CA TRP A 25 5.87 -4.58 -6.44
C TRP A 25 5.77 -4.37 -4.92
N PHE A 26 4.55 -4.37 -4.36
CA PHE A 26 4.36 -4.21 -2.91
C PHE A 26 4.90 -5.38 -2.08
N LYS A 27 4.88 -6.61 -2.62
CA LYS A 27 5.46 -7.79 -1.95
C LYS A 27 6.98 -7.64 -1.75
N GLU A 28 7.66 -7.00 -2.70
CA GLU A 28 9.09 -6.73 -2.65
C GLU A 28 9.43 -5.41 -1.95
N ASN A 29 8.58 -4.39 -2.08
CA ASN A 29 8.82 -3.01 -1.65
C ASN A 29 7.79 -2.56 -0.61
N LEU A 30 7.88 -3.13 0.59
CA LEU A 30 6.99 -2.78 1.70
C LEU A 30 7.22 -1.36 2.24
N THR A 31 8.41 -0.81 2.04
CA THR A 31 8.74 0.58 2.37
C THR A 31 8.90 1.37 1.08
N PHE A 32 8.13 2.45 0.93
CA PHE A 32 8.10 3.23 -0.29
C PHE A 32 7.78 4.69 -0.03
N ARG A 33 8.21 5.56 -0.94
CA ARG A 33 7.87 6.98 -0.88
C ARG A 33 6.52 7.23 -1.54
N CYS A 34 5.71 8.09 -0.94
CA CYS A 34 4.48 8.57 -1.56
C CYS A 34 4.80 9.34 -2.86
N ASP A 35 4.01 9.12 -3.91
CA ASP A 35 4.19 9.81 -5.20
C ASP A 35 3.95 11.33 -5.14
N HIS A 36 3.16 11.77 -4.17
CA HIS A 36 2.71 13.16 -4.06
C HIS A 36 3.36 13.94 -2.93
N CYS A 37 4.07 13.28 -2.00
CA CYS A 37 4.72 13.97 -0.90
C CYS A 37 6.04 13.29 -0.53
N PRO A 38 6.98 14.00 0.11
CA PRO A 38 8.28 13.45 0.48
C PRO A 38 8.23 12.43 1.63
N THR A 39 7.07 11.84 1.91
CA THR A 39 6.86 10.97 3.06
C THR A 39 7.15 9.53 2.69
N THR A 40 7.99 8.90 3.49
CA THR A 40 8.22 7.45 3.42
C THR A 40 7.12 6.73 4.19
N LEU A 41 6.53 5.77 3.52
CA LEU A 41 5.43 4.96 3.95
C LEU A 41 5.91 3.52 4.09
N ARG A 42 5.43 2.82 5.11
CA ARG A 42 5.67 1.40 5.28
C ARG A 42 4.35 0.67 5.39
N TYR A 43 4.13 -0.25 4.46
CA TYR A 43 3.03 -1.21 4.48
C TYR A 43 3.43 -2.42 5.33
N ASP A 44 2.53 -2.87 6.17
CA ASP A 44 2.72 -4.11 6.93
C ASP A 44 2.55 -5.34 6.04
N ARG A 45 3.52 -6.27 6.09
CA ARG A 45 3.51 -7.47 5.23
C ARG A 45 2.29 -8.36 5.45
N ASP A 46 1.88 -8.52 6.71
CA ASP A 46 0.80 -9.43 7.06
C ASP A 46 -0.55 -8.84 6.62
N LEU A 47 -0.70 -7.53 6.72
CA LEU A 47 -1.86 -6.82 6.21
C LEU A 47 -1.90 -6.79 4.68
N LEU A 48 -0.76 -6.60 4.00
CA LEU A 48 -0.70 -6.73 2.55
C LEU A 48 -1.17 -8.12 2.10
N ARG A 49 -0.72 -9.17 2.80
CA ARG A 49 -1.13 -10.55 2.51
C ARG A 49 -2.62 -10.74 2.74
N LEU A 50 -3.16 -10.20 3.84
CA LEU A 50 -4.59 -10.20 4.12
C LEU A 50 -5.37 -9.48 3.03
N ASP A 51 -4.91 -8.31 2.59
CA ASP A 51 -5.56 -7.51 1.55
C ASP A 51 -5.54 -8.23 0.19
N ILE A 52 -4.43 -8.87 -0.20
CA ILE A 52 -4.35 -9.67 -1.43
C ILE A 52 -5.34 -10.85 -1.42
N ASP A 53 -5.46 -11.50 -0.27
CA ASP A 53 -6.35 -12.65 -0.06
C ASP A 53 -7.82 -12.22 -0.05
N THR A 54 -8.13 -11.12 0.64
CA THR A 54 -9.50 -10.61 0.88
C THR A 54 -10.02 -9.65 -0.21
N ALA A 55 -9.17 -9.04 -1.04
CA ALA A 55 -9.56 -8.11 -2.11
C ALA A 55 -10.44 -8.74 -3.21
N GLY A 56 -10.77 -10.03 -3.12
CA GLY A 56 -11.91 -10.58 -3.84
C GLY A 56 -13.28 -10.02 -3.41
N HIS A 57 -13.39 -9.24 -2.32
CA HIS A 57 -14.68 -8.82 -1.75
C HIS A 57 -14.86 -7.32 -1.42
N MET A 58 -13.85 -6.44 -1.48
CA MET A 58 -14.06 -4.99 -1.23
C MET A 58 -13.16 -4.07 -2.08
N PRO A 59 -13.69 -2.92 -2.56
CA PRO A 59 -12.94 -1.99 -3.42
C PRO A 59 -11.87 -1.24 -2.62
N ALA A 60 -10.60 -1.62 -2.84
CA ALA A 60 -9.42 -0.77 -3.12
C ALA A 60 -9.30 0.64 -2.49
N ALA A 61 -9.85 0.85 -1.30
CA ALA A 61 -9.54 1.95 -0.42
C ALA A 61 -8.99 1.36 0.88
N ILE A 62 -7.88 0.65 0.76
CA ILE A 62 -7.03 0.20 1.87
C ILE A 62 -6.48 1.45 2.57
N ALA A 63 -7.32 2.01 3.45
CA ALA A 63 -6.95 2.97 4.46
C ALA A 63 -6.27 2.29 5.67
N GLY A 64 -6.12 0.96 5.64
CA GLY A 64 -5.63 0.16 6.73
C GLY A 64 -4.11 0.03 6.71
N ALA A 65 -3.45 0.68 7.67
CA ALA A 65 -2.11 0.34 8.15
C ALA A 65 -0.92 0.60 7.23
N VAL A 66 -0.93 1.76 6.59
CA VAL A 66 0.34 2.35 6.16
C VAL A 66 0.84 3.25 7.27
N THR A 67 1.99 2.89 7.81
CA THR A 67 2.67 3.71 8.83
C THR A 67 3.58 4.71 8.15
N VAL A 68 3.60 5.94 8.65
CA VAL A 68 4.59 6.92 8.23
C VAL A 68 5.89 6.55 8.94
N VAL A 69 6.94 6.32 8.16
CA VAL A 69 8.30 6.19 8.68
C VAL A 69 8.89 7.59 8.63
N ASP A 70 8.88 8.29 9.75
CA ASP A 70 9.60 9.55 9.90
C ASP A 70 11.07 9.17 10.16
N GLU A 71 11.95 9.42 9.18
CA GLU A 71 13.39 9.37 9.42
C GLU A 71 13.76 10.65 10.18
N GLY A 72 13.82 10.53 11.50
CA GLY A 72 14.27 11.60 12.41
C GLY A 72 15.75 11.92 12.29
#